data_AF-A0A166LG97-F1
#
_entry.id   AF-A0A166LG97-F1
#
_cell.length_a   1.000
_cell.length_b   1.000
_cell.length_c   1.000
_cell.angle_alpha   90.00
_cell.angle_beta   90.00
_cell.angle_gamma   90.00
#
_symmetry.space_group_name_H-M   'P 1'
#
loop_
_entity.id
_entity.type
_entity.pdbx_description
1 polymer ?
#
loop_
_entity_poly.entity_id
_entity_poly.type
_entity_poly.pdbx_seq_one_letter_code
_entity_poly.pdbx_strand_id
1 'polypeptide(L)'
;KGLYKSKIIQSSVNQVWFRNKKDEGVKYPEFYRPIPEVGLALILTAIECCIDEWASGTRDAIEFSADEYESKYHAHVSNLDRFEEHTKAYNILPKLLMDLHDNGRINAKADPIEEQASRAISPSAFDVAIEEFRSGAAESESEMEEEDY
;
A
#
# COMPACT_ATOMS: atom_id res chain seq x y z
N LYS A 1 5.40 -2.40 -27.24
CA LYS A 1 5.24 -1.99 -25.82
C LYS A 1 6.10 -2.90 -24.96
N GLY A 2 6.67 -2.40 -23.85
CA GLY A 2 7.51 -3.19 -22.95
C GLY A 2 6.70 -4.15 -22.06
N LEU A 3 7.39 -5.11 -21.43
CA LEU A 3 6.83 -6.06 -20.47
C LEU A 3 6.09 -5.30 -19.34
N TYR A 4 4.97 -5.86 -18.87
CA TYR A 4 4.08 -5.30 -17.83
C TYR A 4 3.46 -3.91 -18.11
N LYS A 5 3.61 -3.34 -19.32
CA LYS A 5 2.97 -2.07 -19.72
C LYS A 5 1.71 -2.23 -20.57
N SER A 6 1.08 -3.41 -20.53
CA SER A 6 -0.17 -3.64 -21.25
C SER A 6 -1.31 -2.83 -20.64
N LYS A 7 -2.21 -2.31 -21.49
CA LYS A 7 -3.36 -1.51 -21.01
C LYS A 7 -4.26 -2.29 -20.06
N ILE A 8 -4.37 -3.61 -20.26
CA ILE A 8 -5.19 -4.48 -19.42
C ILE A 8 -4.72 -4.46 -17.96
N ILE A 9 -3.40 -4.36 -17.70
CA ILE A 9 -2.86 -4.33 -16.34
C ILE A 9 -3.35 -3.08 -15.62
N GLN A 10 -3.19 -1.89 -16.22
CA GLN A 10 -3.71 -0.65 -15.63
C GLN A 10 -5.23 -0.70 -15.48
N SER A 11 -5.96 -1.21 -16.48
CA SER A 11 -7.42 -1.35 -16.40
C SER A 11 -7.86 -2.27 -15.25
N SER A 12 -7.13 -3.34 -14.97
CA SER A 12 -7.40 -4.23 -13.85
C SER A 12 -7.08 -3.56 -12.52
N VAL A 13 -5.91 -2.91 -12.39
CA VAL A 13 -5.55 -2.12 -11.20
C VAL A 13 -6.62 -1.06 -10.88
N ASN A 14 -7.09 -0.34 -11.91
CA ASN A 14 -8.14 0.65 -11.78
C ASN A 14 -9.45 0.07 -11.30
N GLN A 15 -9.82 -1.13 -11.74
CA GLN A 15 -11.08 -1.77 -11.33
C GLN A 15 -11.01 -2.34 -9.92
N VAL A 16 -9.86 -2.86 -9.51
CA VAL A 16 -9.68 -3.55 -8.23
C VAL A 16 -9.45 -2.57 -7.09
N TRP A 17 -8.58 -1.56 -7.25
CA TRP A 17 -8.15 -0.69 -6.13
C TRP A 17 -8.41 0.81 -6.33
N PHE A 18 -8.78 1.25 -7.53
CA PHE A 18 -8.90 2.68 -7.86
C PHE A 18 -10.11 3.03 -8.74
N ARG A 19 -11.25 2.38 -8.52
CA ARG A 19 -12.48 2.65 -9.28
C ARG A 19 -13.07 3.99 -8.87
N ASN A 20 -12.93 4.37 -7.61
CA ASN A 20 -13.41 5.63 -7.06
C ASN A 20 -12.64 6.04 -5.79
N LYS A 21 -12.92 7.25 -5.27
CA LYS A 21 -12.27 7.82 -4.08
C LYS A 21 -12.37 6.99 -2.79
N LYS A 22 -13.29 6.01 -2.74
CA LYS A 22 -13.54 5.20 -1.54
C LYS A 22 -12.83 3.85 -1.55
N ASP A 23 -12.13 3.50 -2.62
CA ASP A 23 -11.45 2.22 -2.72
C ASP A 23 -10.12 2.24 -1.96
N GLU A 24 -9.60 1.05 -1.66
CA GLU A 24 -8.46 0.84 -0.78
C GLU A 24 -7.21 1.55 -1.27
N GLY A 25 -6.95 1.54 -2.58
CA GLY A 25 -5.79 2.20 -3.18
C GLY A 25 -5.80 3.73 -2.99
N VAL A 26 -6.98 4.32 -2.78
CA VAL A 26 -7.10 5.75 -2.46
C VAL A 26 -7.00 6.01 -0.97
N LYS A 27 -7.67 5.19 -0.15
CA LYS A 27 -7.81 5.36 1.29
C LYS A 27 -6.54 5.04 2.08
N TYR A 28 -5.77 4.05 1.62
CA TYR A 28 -4.62 3.52 2.34
C TYR A 28 -3.34 3.65 1.50
N PRO A 29 -2.89 4.87 1.20
CA PRO A 29 -1.69 5.10 0.40
C PRO A 29 -0.44 4.42 1.00
N GLU A 30 -0.38 4.20 2.31
CA GLU A 30 0.71 3.49 2.99
C GLU A 30 0.91 2.05 2.52
N PHE A 31 -0.14 1.40 2.00
CA PHE A 31 -0.06 0.04 1.46
C PHE A 31 -0.06 0.01 -0.06
N TYR A 32 -0.52 1.07 -0.74
CA TYR A 32 -0.70 1.08 -2.19
C TYR A 32 0.20 2.05 -2.94
N ARG A 33 1.11 2.75 -2.25
CA ARG A 33 2.10 3.68 -2.84
C ARG A 33 3.54 3.23 -2.54
N PRO A 34 4.24 2.59 -3.50
CA PRO A 34 3.76 2.15 -4.81
C PRO A 34 2.82 0.94 -4.70
N ILE A 35 2.21 0.52 -5.82
CA ILE A 35 1.43 -0.73 -5.85
C ILE A 35 2.31 -1.88 -5.31
N PRO A 36 1.80 -2.72 -4.39
CA PRO A 36 2.55 -3.88 -3.92
C PRO A 36 2.89 -4.81 -5.08
N GLU A 37 4.11 -5.29 -5.14
CA GLU A 37 4.53 -6.26 -6.15
C GLU A 37 3.66 -7.52 -6.13
N VAL A 38 3.36 -8.02 -4.91
CA VAL A 38 2.41 -9.12 -4.68
C VAL A 38 1.01 -8.81 -5.22
N GLY A 39 0.61 -7.55 -5.24
CA GLY A 39 -0.64 -7.09 -5.86
C GLY A 39 -0.56 -7.16 -7.39
N LEU A 40 0.55 -6.70 -7.98
CA LEU A 40 0.77 -6.85 -9.42
C LEU A 40 0.78 -8.33 -9.84
N ALA A 41 1.44 -9.21 -9.08
CA ALA A 41 1.41 -10.65 -9.32
C ALA A 41 -0.01 -11.21 -9.32
N LEU A 42 -0.87 -10.78 -8.39
CA LEU A 42 -2.27 -11.20 -8.33
C LEU A 42 -3.04 -10.76 -9.58
N ILE A 43 -2.84 -9.52 -10.04
CA ILE A 43 -3.44 -9.02 -11.28
C ILE A 43 -2.99 -9.83 -12.50
N LEU A 44 -1.69 -10.15 -12.59
CA LEU A 44 -1.14 -10.98 -13.67
C LEU A 44 -1.74 -12.40 -13.67
N THR A 45 -1.92 -12.97 -12.48
CA THR A 45 -2.52 -14.29 -12.30
C THR A 45 -3.99 -14.29 -12.72
N ALA A 46 -4.75 -13.26 -12.35
CA ALA A 46 -6.13 -13.11 -12.79
C ALA A 46 -6.23 -12.92 -14.32
N ILE A 47 -5.30 -12.18 -14.93
CA ILE A 47 -5.21 -12.06 -16.39
C ILE A 47 -4.90 -13.41 -17.04
N GLU A 48 -3.98 -14.20 -16.48
CA GLU A 48 -3.69 -15.55 -16.96
C GLU A 48 -4.93 -16.45 -16.86
N CYS A 49 -5.67 -16.40 -15.75
CA CYS A 49 -6.94 -17.12 -15.60
C CYS A 49 -7.95 -16.74 -16.70
N CYS A 50 -8.10 -15.44 -16.99
CA CYS A 50 -8.97 -14.99 -18.07
C CYS A 50 -8.47 -15.42 -19.47
N ILE A 51 -7.18 -15.63 -19.66
CA ILE A 51 -6.61 -16.14 -20.92
C ILE A 51 -6.89 -17.64 -21.03
N ASP A 52 -6.73 -18.39 -19.94
CA ASP A 52 -6.97 -19.83 -19.87
C ASP A 52 -8.44 -20.17 -20.17
N GLU A 53 -9.39 -19.28 -19.83
CA GLU A 53 -10.81 -19.41 -20.25
C GLU A 53 -10.98 -19.60 -21.77
N TRP A 54 -10.02 -19.16 -22.58
CA TRP A 54 -10.07 -19.25 -24.04
C TRP A 54 -9.15 -20.32 -24.63
N ALA A 55 -8.54 -21.17 -23.81
CA ALA A 55 -7.53 -22.15 -24.26
C ALA A 55 -8.07 -23.14 -25.30
N SER A 56 -9.36 -23.47 -25.26
CA SER A 56 -10.03 -24.39 -26.21
C SER A 56 -10.40 -23.73 -27.55
N GLY A 57 -10.20 -22.41 -27.68
CA GLY A 57 -10.68 -21.61 -28.81
C GLY A 57 -12.12 -21.12 -28.65
N THR A 58 -12.82 -21.59 -27.62
CA THR A 58 -14.09 -21.06 -27.12
C THR A 58 -13.94 -20.62 -25.67
N ARG A 59 -14.82 -19.74 -25.19
CA ARG A 59 -14.77 -19.30 -23.79
C ARG A 59 -15.45 -20.32 -22.88
N ASP A 60 -14.65 -20.95 -22.03
CA ASP A 60 -15.08 -21.80 -20.92
C ASP A 60 -14.85 -21.05 -19.61
N ALA A 61 -15.88 -20.94 -18.77
CA ALA A 61 -15.75 -20.26 -17.49
C ALA A 61 -14.83 -21.08 -16.56
N ILE A 62 -13.75 -20.46 -16.09
CA ILE A 62 -12.81 -21.05 -15.13
C ILE A 62 -12.95 -20.29 -13.81
N GLU A 63 -12.97 -21.02 -12.70
CA GLU A 63 -13.02 -20.40 -11.38
C GLU A 63 -11.64 -19.86 -10.99
N PHE A 64 -11.57 -18.58 -10.64
CA PHE A 64 -10.34 -18.01 -10.10
C PHE A 64 -10.18 -18.41 -8.62
N SER A 65 -9.59 -19.58 -8.38
CA SER A 65 -9.40 -20.18 -7.06
C SER A 65 -7.92 -20.34 -6.69
N ALA A 66 -7.64 -20.39 -5.38
CA ALA A 66 -6.29 -20.65 -4.88
C ALA A 66 -5.80 -22.04 -5.29
N ASP A 67 -6.64 -23.07 -5.18
CA ASP A 67 -6.31 -24.46 -5.52
C ASP A 67 -5.76 -24.60 -6.94
N GLU A 68 -6.29 -23.83 -7.90
CA GLU A 68 -5.86 -23.89 -9.30
C GLU A 68 -4.74 -22.89 -9.65
N TYR A 69 -4.71 -21.71 -9.02
CA TYR A 69 -3.84 -20.60 -9.45
C TYR A 69 -2.74 -20.21 -8.46
N GLU A 70 -2.63 -20.83 -7.27
CA GLU A 70 -1.56 -20.54 -6.31
C GLU A 70 -0.16 -20.73 -6.92
N SER A 71 0.04 -21.83 -7.65
CA SER A 71 1.33 -22.11 -8.30
C SER A 71 1.70 -21.05 -9.35
N LYS A 72 0.71 -20.60 -10.14
CA LYS A 72 0.86 -19.54 -11.14
C LYS A 72 1.13 -18.18 -10.49
N TYR A 73 0.44 -17.89 -9.39
CA TYR A 73 0.69 -16.70 -8.59
C TYR A 73 2.14 -16.62 -8.11
N HIS A 74 2.65 -17.69 -7.49
CA HIS A 74 4.05 -17.73 -7.06
C HIS A 74 5.04 -17.68 -8.22
N ALA A 75 4.70 -18.24 -9.39
CA ALA A 75 5.50 -18.08 -10.58
C ALA A 75 5.56 -16.61 -11.05
N HIS A 76 4.45 -15.87 -11.00
CA HIS A 76 4.44 -14.43 -11.30
C HIS A 76 5.26 -13.62 -10.30
N VAL A 77 5.16 -13.90 -8.99
CA VAL A 77 6.01 -13.29 -7.97
C VAL A 77 7.49 -13.53 -8.30
N SER A 78 7.89 -14.79 -8.50
CA SER A 78 9.29 -15.11 -8.83
C SER A 78 9.78 -14.45 -10.13
N ASN A 79 8.89 -14.27 -11.12
CA ASN A 79 9.23 -13.56 -12.35
C ASN A 79 9.41 -12.06 -12.13
N LEU A 80 8.60 -11.44 -11.26
CA LEU A 80 8.75 -10.03 -10.89
C LEU A 80 10.05 -9.80 -10.11
N ASP A 81 10.38 -10.67 -9.14
CA ASP A 81 11.67 -10.64 -8.42
C ASP A 81 12.86 -10.71 -9.39
N ARG A 82 12.84 -11.66 -10.33
CA ARG A 82 13.88 -11.82 -11.36
C ARG A 82 13.95 -10.61 -12.28
N PHE A 83 12.80 -10.04 -12.63
CA PHE A 83 12.72 -8.86 -13.47
C PHE A 83 13.29 -7.64 -12.76
N GLU A 84 13.00 -7.45 -11.47
CA GLU A 84 13.58 -6.40 -10.66
C GLU A 84 15.10 -6.52 -10.61
N GLU A 85 15.62 -7.69 -10.23
CA GLU A 85 17.06 -7.90 -10.11
C GLU A 85 17.77 -7.69 -11.46
N HIS A 86 17.18 -8.18 -12.57
CA HIS A 86 17.75 -8.00 -13.91
C HIS A 86 17.71 -6.54 -14.38
N THR A 87 16.75 -5.75 -13.90
CA THR A 87 16.54 -4.35 -14.33
C THR A 87 16.92 -3.32 -13.27
N LYS A 88 17.57 -3.76 -12.19
CA LYS A 88 17.92 -2.98 -11.00
C LYS A 88 18.67 -1.69 -11.31
N ALA A 89 19.64 -1.76 -12.24
CA ALA A 89 20.42 -0.60 -12.69
C ALA A 89 19.56 0.54 -13.29
N TYR A 90 18.35 0.21 -13.75
CA TYR A 90 17.42 1.15 -14.38
C TYR A 90 16.22 1.51 -13.48
N ASN A 91 16.06 0.77 -12.38
CA ASN A 91 14.97 0.92 -11.42
C ASN A 91 13.58 0.82 -12.11
N ILE A 92 13.40 -0.17 -12.99
CA ILE A 92 12.21 -0.25 -13.86
C ILE A 92 10.98 -0.68 -13.08
N LEU A 93 11.05 -1.76 -12.29
CA LEU A 93 9.88 -2.28 -11.58
C LEU A 93 9.34 -1.26 -10.56
N PRO A 94 10.15 -0.63 -9.69
CA PRO A 94 9.62 0.36 -8.75
C PRO A 94 8.98 1.57 -9.44
N LYS A 95 9.54 2.05 -10.57
CA LYS A 95 8.92 3.10 -11.38
C LYS A 95 7.58 2.65 -11.96
N LEU A 96 7.51 1.43 -12.47
CA LEU A 96 6.28 0.87 -13.03
C LEU A 96 5.17 0.75 -11.98
N LEU A 97 5.51 0.27 -10.77
CA LEU A 97 4.54 0.16 -9.67
C LEU A 97 4.06 1.54 -9.19
N MET A 98 4.93 2.55 -9.20
CA MET A 98 4.54 3.94 -8.94
C MET A 98 3.64 4.50 -10.04
N ASP A 99 3.99 4.29 -11.31
CA ASP A 99 3.18 4.72 -12.46
C ASP A 99 1.77 4.11 -12.39
N LEU A 100 1.65 2.82 -12.02
CA LEU A 100 0.35 2.15 -11.86
C LEU A 100 -0.50 2.81 -10.75
N HIS A 101 0.11 3.14 -9.61
CA HIS A 101 -0.54 3.84 -8.51
C HIS A 101 -1.00 5.25 -8.93
N ASP A 102 -0.12 6.04 -9.52
CA ASP A 102 -0.41 7.44 -9.87
C ASP A 102 -1.54 7.51 -10.92
N ASN A 103 -1.47 6.65 -11.94
CA ASN A 103 -2.55 6.51 -12.93
C ASN A 103 -3.85 6.01 -12.29
N GLY A 104 -3.77 5.11 -11.31
CA GLY A 104 -4.91 4.66 -10.52
C GLY A 104 -5.58 5.82 -9.79
N ARG A 105 -4.81 6.64 -9.07
CA ARG A 105 -5.34 7.83 -8.38
C ARG A 105 -6.01 8.82 -9.34
N ILE A 106 -5.41 9.06 -10.50
CA ILE A 106 -6.01 9.89 -11.56
C ILE A 106 -7.36 9.30 -12.01
N ASN A 107 -7.42 7.97 -12.24
CA ASN A 107 -8.66 7.28 -12.60
C ASN A 107 -9.75 7.43 -11.53
N ALA A 108 -9.38 7.30 -10.26
CA ALA A 108 -10.28 7.49 -9.13
C ALA A 108 -10.69 8.95 -8.87
N LYS A 109 -10.08 9.90 -9.59
CA LYS A 109 -10.16 11.36 -9.34
C LYS A 109 -9.78 11.70 -7.90
N ALA A 110 -8.81 10.98 -7.34
CA ALA A 110 -8.43 11.13 -5.94
C ALA A 110 -7.81 12.51 -5.68
N ASP A 111 -8.01 13.02 -4.46
CA ASP A 111 -7.40 14.28 -4.04
C ASP A 111 -5.87 14.09 -3.88
N PRO A 112 -5.07 15.18 -3.90
CA PRO A 112 -3.64 15.09 -3.65
C PRO A 112 -3.35 14.37 -2.33
N ILE A 113 -2.30 13.56 -2.29
CA ILE A 113 -1.83 12.99 -1.03
C ILE A 113 -1.16 14.14 -0.28
N GLU A 114 -1.84 14.66 0.74
CA GLU A 114 -1.20 15.55 1.71
C GLU A 114 -0.07 14.75 2.38
N GLU A 115 1.17 15.22 2.23
CA GLU A 115 2.25 14.72 3.07
C GLU A 115 1.83 15.02 4.50
N GLN A 116 1.59 13.95 5.25
CA GLN A 116 1.18 14.05 6.64
C GLN A 116 2.36 14.70 7.38
N ALA A 117 2.32 16.03 7.53
CA ALA A 117 3.24 16.74 8.37
C ALA A 117 3.21 16.01 9.71
N SER A 118 4.36 15.44 10.10
CA SER A 118 4.44 14.60 11.28
C SER A 118 3.75 15.34 12.42
N ARG A 119 2.67 14.78 12.97
CA ARG A 119 2.07 15.27 14.22
C ARG A 119 2.99 14.92 15.40
N ALA A 120 4.29 15.12 15.21
CA ALA A 120 5.29 14.93 16.23
C ALA A 120 5.08 16.03 17.26
N ILE A 121 4.78 15.62 18.48
CA ILE A 121 4.76 16.51 19.63
C ILE A 121 6.17 17.11 19.74
N SER A 122 6.26 18.43 19.86
CA SER A 122 7.56 19.09 19.96
C SER A 122 8.27 18.65 21.24
N PRO A 123 9.61 18.52 21.23
CA PRO A 123 10.37 18.22 22.44
C PRO A 123 10.04 19.16 23.61
N SER A 124 9.77 20.43 23.31
CA SER A 124 9.36 21.42 24.31
C SER A 124 8.07 21.10 25.04
N ALA A 125 7.11 20.39 24.42
CA ALA A 125 5.90 19.96 25.10
C ALA A 125 6.19 18.83 26.10
N PHE A 126 7.23 18.03 25.88
CA PHE A 126 7.72 17.07 26.88
C PHE A 126 8.40 17.80 28.04
N ASP A 127 9.21 18.83 27.76
CA ASP A 127 9.86 19.63 28.79
C ASP A 127 8.83 20.30 29.73
N VAL A 128 7.77 20.88 29.16
CA VAL A 128 6.66 21.48 29.93
C VAL A 128 5.95 20.45 30.82
N ALA A 129 5.67 19.26 30.29
CA ALA A 129 5.04 18.19 31.08
C ALA A 129 5.93 17.71 32.24
N ILE A 130 7.26 17.70 32.06
CA ILE A 130 8.22 17.37 33.11
C ILE A 130 8.21 18.46 34.20
N GLU A 131 8.17 19.73 33.83
CA GLU A 131 8.10 20.84 34.79
C GLU A 131 6.80 20.81 35.60
N GLU A 132 5.65 20.64 34.95
CA GLU A 132 4.33 20.54 35.62
C GLU A 132 4.27 19.37 36.63
N PHE A 133 4.84 18.23 36.28
CA PHE A 133 4.88 17.08 37.19
C PHE A 133 5.75 17.35 38.43
N ARG A 134 6.88 18.03 38.23
CA ARG A 134 7.79 18.38 39.34
C ARG A 134 7.23 19.46 40.24
N SER A 135 6.51 20.45 39.70
CA SER A 135 5.88 21.49 40.49
C SER A 135 4.67 20.96 41.27
N GLY A 136 3.86 20.07 40.68
CA GLY A 136 2.72 19.47 41.37
C GLY A 136 3.10 18.52 42.53
N ALA A 137 4.25 17.85 42.44
CA ALA A 137 4.75 17.00 43.53
C ALA A 137 5.13 17.82 44.79
N ALA A 138 5.60 19.05 44.59
CA ALA A 138 5.99 19.93 45.69
C ALA A 138 4.80 20.44 46.53
N GLU A 139 3.62 20.58 45.93
CA GLU A 139 2.41 20.98 46.65
C GLU A 139 1.80 19.81 47.46
N SER A 140 1.97 18.57 46.99
CA SER A 140 1.46 17.38 47.68
C SER A 140 2.29 16.95 48.91
N GLU A 141 3.57 17.30 48.97
CA GLU A 141 4.43 17.01 50.13
C GLU A 141 4.30 18.07 51.24
N SER A 142 3.78 19.27 50.93
CA SER A 142 3.58 20.34 51.93
C SER A 142 2.27 20.26 52.73
N GLU A 143 1.30 19.43 52.32
CA GLU A 143 0.04 19.23 53.08
C GLU A 143 0.11 18.07 54.09
N MET A 144 1.24 17.35 54.19
CA MET A 144 1.42 16.22 55.11
C MET A 144 2.19 16.54 56.41
N GLU A 145 2.42 17.82 56.72
CA GLU A 145 3.07 18.27 57.97
C GLU A 145 2.26 19.38 58.68
N GLU A 146 0.94 19.22 58.85
CA GLU A 146 0.20 19.91 59.92
C GLU A 146 -0.81 18.96 60.58
N GLU A 147 -0.31 17.95 61.29
CA GLU A 147 -1.04 17.37 62.42
C GLU A 147 -0.01 16.92 63.48
N ASP A 148 -0.24 17.40 64.70
CA ASP A 148 0.28 16.97 66.01
C ASP A 148 1.21 17.92 66.83
N TYR A 149 0.55 18.43 67.89
CA TYR A 149 0.97 19.00 69.19
C TYR A 149 1.04 20.53 69.38
#